data_AF-A0A1E5GST7-F1
#
_entry.id   AF-A0A1E5GST7-F1
#
_cell.length_a   1.000
_cell.length_b   1.000
_cell.length_c   1.000
_cell.angle_alpha   90.00
_cell.angle_beta   90.00
_cell.angle_gamma   90.00
#
_symmetry.space_group_name_H-M   'P 1'
#
loop_
_entity.id
_entity.type
_entity.pdbx_description
1 polymer ?
#
loop_
_entity_poly.entity_id
_entity_poly.type
_entity_poly.pdbx_seq_one_letter_code
_entity_poly.pdbx_strand_id
1 'polypeptide(L)'
;MSKNLIKIVTSFQNTWLIDVKKELFYEENQILFGDTLRLSISKNDSYYFAENIGLTHEKDILSKETPTEEEITFFNNMRSEREKIFSLTLAKEHNIDHYIIPND
;
A
#
# COMPACT_ATOMS: atom_id res chain seq x y z
N MET A 1 15.99 4.17 0.00
CA MET A 1 15.18 3.88 -1.20
C MET A 1 14.71 2.44 -1.13
N SER A 2 13.39 2.23 -1.12
CA SER A 2 12.73 0.92 -1.10
C SER A 2 13.04 0.16 -2.39
N LYS A 3 13.95 -0.83 -2.35
CA LYS A 3 14.43 -1.51 -3.55
C LYS A 3 13.43 -2.53 -4.11
N ASN A 4 12.43 -2.93 -3.33
CA ASN A 4 11.45 -3.97 -3.67
C ASN A 4 10.00 -3.49 -3.50
N LEU A 5 9.73 -2.19 -3.68
CA LEU A 5 8.37 -1.66 -3.57
C LEU A 5 7.54 -2.12 -4.77
N ILE A 6 6.43 -2.80 -4.50
CA ILE A 6 5.46 -3.21 -5.52
C ILE A 6 4.08 -2.67 -5.16
N LYS A 7 3.27 -2.44 -6.19
CA LYS A 7 1.84 -2.17 -6.05
C LYS A 7 1.07 -3.45 -6.29
N ILE A 8 0.11 -3.76 -5.43
CA ILE A 8 -0.75 -4.93 -5.59
C ILE A 8 -2.22 -4.54 -5.50
N VAL A 9 -3.05 -5.24 -6.25
CA VAL A 9 -4.51 -5.24 -6.08
C VAL A 9 -4.94 -6.59 -5.55
N THR A 10 -5.70 -6.59 -4.46
CA THR A 10 -6.19 -7.80 -3.79
C THR A 10 -7.58 -8.20 -4.27
N SER A 11 -7.99 -9.43 -4.01
CA SER A 11 -9.33 -9.97 -4.31
C SER A 11 -10.48 -9.16 -3.68
N PHE A 12 -10.23 -8.45 -2.57
CA PHE A 12 -11.15 -7.51 -1.94
C PHE A 12 -11.10 -6.10 -2.54
N GLN A 13 -10.49 -5.93 -3.73
CA GLN A 13 -10.32 -4.67 -4.46
C GLN A 13 -9.59 -3.57 -3.68
N ASN A 14 -8.82 -3.95 -2.65
CA ASN A 14 -7.90 -3.01 -2.01
C ASN A 14 -6.58 -2.96 -2.79
N THR A 15 -6.13 -1.75 -3.06
CA THR A 15 -4.82 -1.45 -3.64
C THR A 15 -3.84 -1.10 -2.53
N TRP A 16 -2.67 -1.73 -2.57
CA TRP A 16 -1.62 -1.57 -1.57
C TRP A 16 -0.27 -1.31 -2.23
N LEU A 17 0.59 -0.59 -1.51
CA LEU A 17 2.03 -0.57 -1.73
C LEU A 17 2.69 -1.42 -0.66
N ILE A 18 3.67 -2.24 -1.06
CA ILE A 18 4.43 -3.10 -0.14
C ILE A 18 5.91 -3.14 -0.52
N ASP A 19 6.78 -2.77 0.42
CA ASP A 19 8.23 -2.91 0.31
C ASP A 19 8.61 -4.32 0.77
N VAL A 20 8.74 -5.23 -0.19
CA VAL A 20 8.82 -6.67 0.07
C VAL A 20 10.14 -7.03 0.76
N LYS A 21 10.02 -7.66 1.93
CA LYS A 21 11.14 -8.23 2.68
C LYS A 21 11.15 -9.73 2.42
N LYS A 22 12.12 -10.18 1.61
CA LYS A 22 12.33 -11.60 1.32
C LYS A 22 13.01 -12.25 2.52
N GLU A 23 12.20 -12.73 3.44
CA GLU A 23 12.64 -13.59 4.54
C GLU A 23 12.17 -15.03 4.26
N LEU A 24 12.78 -16.02 4.93
CA LEU A 24 12.39 -17.44 4.84
C LEU A 24 10.88 -17.64 4.99
N PHE A 25 10.24 -16.80 5.80
CA PHE A 25 8.79 -16.79 6.02
C PHE A 25 7.97 -16.61 4.73
N TYR A 26 8.43 -15.77 3.79
CA TYR A 26 7.77 -15.54 2.49
C TYR A 26 7.80 -16.80 1.62
N GLU A 27 8.95 -17.48 1.56
CA GLU A 27 9.16 -18.64 0.67
C GLU A 27 8.37 -19.86 1.14
N GLU A 28 8.27 -20.07 2.45
CA GLU A 28 7.57 -21.23 3.02
C GLU A 28 6.04 -21.08 3.00
N ASN A 29 5.52 -19.85 3.16
CA ASN A 29 4.10 -19.61 3.38
C ASN A 29 3.38 -18.92 2.20
N GLN A 30 4.12 -18.48 1.18
CA GLN A 30 3.59 -17.69 0.06
C GLN A 30 2.81 -16.45 0.52
N ILE A 31 3.27 -15.83 1.61
CA ILE A 31 2.69 -14.61 2.19
C ILE A 31 3.57 -13.45 1.83
N LEU A 32 3.00 -12.42 1.20
CA LEU A 32 3.67 -11.15 0.92
C LEU A 32 3.92 -10.42 2.25
N PHE A 33 5.20 -10.34 2.62
CA PHE A 33 5.67 -9.79 3.88
C PHE A 33 6.51 -8.53 3.65
N GLY A 34 6.28 -7.49 4.44
CA GLY A 34 7.03 -6.24 4.29
C GLY A 34 6.41 -5.06 5.01
N ASP A 35 6.88 -3.86 4.65
CA ASP A 35 6.24 -2.62 5.08
C ASP A 35 5.13 -2.26 4.09
N THR A 36 3.97 -1.83 4.58
CA THR A 36 2.76 -1.72 3.77
C THR A 36 2.04 -0.41 3.96
N LEU A 37 1.41 0.06 2.89
CA LEU A 37 0.50 1.20 2.89
C LEU A 37 -0.71 0.88 2.00
N ARG A 38 -1.92 1.06 2.53
CA ARG A 38 -3.15 0.96 1.72
C ARG A 38 -3.38 2.27 0.97
N LEU A 39 -3.57 2.19 -0.35
CA LEU A 39 -3.93 3.34 -1.19
C LEU A 39 -5.45 3.50 -1.30
N SER A 40 -6.18 2.38 -1.44
CA SER A 40 -7.64 2.40 -1.45
C SER A 40 -8.17 2.94 -0.13
N ILE A 41 -8.93 4.05 -0.17
CA ILE A 41 -9.33 4.77 1.03
C ILE A 41 -10.74 5.35 0.93
N SER A 42 -11.48 5.31 2.04
CA SER A 42 -12.77 6.01 2.19
C SER A 42 -12.55 7.40 2.80
N LYS A 43 -13.44 8.36 2.53
CA LYS A 43 -13.26 9.76 2.99
C LYS A 43 -13.21 9.94 4.52
N ASN A 44 -13.67 8.95 5.27
CA ASN A 44 -13.71 8.98 6.73
C ASN A 44 -12.58 8.15 7.38
N ASP A 45 -11.62 7.68 6.58
CA ASP A 45 -10.57 6.76 7.01
C ASP A 45 -9.20 7.48 7.10
N SER A 46 -8.20 6.80 7.65
CA SER A 46 -6.81 7.24 7.72
C SER A 46 -5.93 6.41 6.79
N TYR A 47 -4.93 7.05 6.18
CA TYR A 47 -3.79 6.32 5.65
C TYR A 47 -2.97 5.79 6.81
N TYR A 48 -2.73 4.47 6.82
CA TYR A 48 -1.97 3.80 7.87
C TYR A 48 -0.79 3.05 7.27
N PHE A 49 0.40 3.36 7.77
CA PHE A 49 1.64 2.67 7.41
C PHE A 49 1.96 1.60 8.47
N ALA A 50 2.10 0.36 8.04
CA ALA A 50 2.47 -0.75 8.90
C ALA A 50 3.85 -1.30 8.54
N GLU A 51 4.64 -1.70 9.53
CA GLU A 51 5.97 -2.28 9.32
C GLU A 51 5.99 -3.76 9.60
N ASN A 52 6.75 -4.51 8.79
CA ASN A 52 7.01 -5.94 9.01
C ASN A 52 5.73 -6.78 9.19
N ILE A 53 4.73 -6.58 8.34
CA ILE A 53 3.48 -7.34 8.39
C ILE A 53 3.36 -8.33 7.22
N GLY A 54 2.73 -9.47 7.50
CA GLY A 54 2.24 -10.37 6.47
C GLY A 54 0.94 -9.82 5.91
N LEU A 55 0.98 -9.23 4.72
CA LEU A 55 -0.14 -8.50 4.14
C LEU A 55 -1.23 -9.41 3.61
N THR A 56 -0.85 -10.34 2.73
CA THR A 56 -1.79 -11.23 2.02
C THR A 56 -1.07 -12.42 1.43
N HIS A 57 -1.80 -13.48 1.08
CA HIS A 57 -1.21 -14.59 0.32
C HIS A 57 -1.11 -14.25 -1.17
N GLU A 58 -0.11 -14.81 -1.85
CA GLU A 58 0.13 -14.67 -3.29
C GLU A 58 -1.11 -15.02 -4.14
N LYS A 59 -1.88 -16.04 -3.73
CA LYS A 59 -3.10 -16.47 -4.41
C LYS A 59 -4.24 -15.44 -4.37
N ASP A 60 -4.22 -14.51 -3.42
CA ASP A 60 -5.28 -13.52 -3.21
C ASP A 60 -4.98 -12.19 -3.94
N ILE A 61 -3.92 -12.17 -4.76
CA ILE A 61 -3.46 -11.03 -5.54
C ILE A 61 -4.01 -11.14 -6.96
N LEU A 62 -4.72 -10.10 -7.39
CA LEU A 62 -5.28 -9.99 -8.74
C LEU A 62 -4.25 -9.42 -9.72
N SER A 63 -3.47 -8.42 -9.29
CA SER A 63 -2.43 -7.81 -10.12
C SER A 63 -1.23 -7.37 -9.29
N LYS A 64 -0.07 -7.36 -9.95
CA LYS A 64 1.18 -6.77 -9.46
C LYS A 64 1.66 -5.76 -10.48
N GLU A 65 1.96 -4.56 -10.02
CA GLU A 65 2.33 -3.42 -10.86
C GLU A 65 3.54 -2.70 -10.26
N THR A 66 4.28 -1.99 -11.12
CA THR A 66 5.29 -1.04 -10.67
C THR A 66 4.59 0.21 -10.16
N PRO A 67 4.88 0.68 -8.93
CA PRO A 67 4.35 1.93 -8.42
C PRO A 67 4.84 3.14 -9.24
N THR A 68 4.07 4.22 -9.26
CA THR A 68 4.52 5.51 -9.82
C THR A 68 5.48 6.23 -8.86
N GLU A 69 6.18 7.24 -9.35
CA GLU A 69 7.07 8.07 -8.52
C GLU A 69 6.32 8.80 -7.40
N GLU A 70 5.08 9.25 -7.67
CA GLU A 70 4.23 9.91 -6.69
C GLU A 70 3.77 8.94 -5.60
N GLU A 71 3.42 7.70 -5.98
CA GLU A 71 3.09 6.62 -5.05
C GLU A 71 4.28 6.23 -4.16
N ILE A 72 5.48 6.14 -4.73
CA ILE A 72 6.73 5.90 -3.99
C ILE A 72 6.99 7.05 -3.00
N THR A 73 6.80 8.29 -3.44
CA THR A 73 6.99 9.47 -2.60
C THR A 73 6.00 9.46 -1.44
N PHE A 74 4.73 9.18 -1.72
CA PHE A 74 3.69 9.06 -0.70
C PHE A 74 4.00 7.96 0.30
N PHE A 75 4.44 6.78 -0.17
CA PHE A 75 4.87 5.67 0.70
C PHE A 75 5.98 6.07 1.67
N ASN A 76 7.01 6.78 1.18
CA ASN A 76 8.12 7.23 2.02
C ASN A 76 7.71 8.32 3.01
N ASN A 77 6.78 9.20 2.64
CA ASN A 77 6.20 10.19 3.55
C ASN A 77 5.43 9.50 4.69
N MET A 78 4.53 8.58 4.33
CA MET A 78 3.74 7.82 5.30
C MET A 78 4.58 6.92 6.19
N ARG A 79 5.72 6.40 5.70
CA ARG A 79 6.70 5.69 6.54
C ARG A 79 7.18 6.55 7.71
N SER A 80 7.34 7.86 7.51
CA SER A 80 7.77 8.80 8.55
C SER A 80 6.63 9.26 9.45
N GLU A 81 5.45 9.53 8.88
CA GLU A 81 4.29 10.05 9.63
C GLU A 81 3.50 8.96 10.37
N ARG A 82 3.62 7.68 9.95
CA ARG A 82 2.88 6.48 10.42
C ARG A 82 1.39 6.48 10.13
N GLU A 83 0.69 7.55 10.45
CA GLU A 83 -0.75 7.67 10.23
C GLU A 83 -1.12 9.10 9.86
N LYS A 84 -2.06 9.24 8.92
CA LYS A 84 -2.61 10.53 8.52
C LYS A 84 -4.06 10.39 8.10
N ILE A 85 -4.92 11.20 8.71
CA ILE A 85 -6.33 11.29 8.32
C ILE A 85 -6.40 11.68 6.84
N PHE A 86 -7.31 11.03 6.10
CA PHE A 86 -7.57 11.39 4.72
C PHE A 86 -7.84 12.89 4.57
N SER A 87 -7.22 13.50 3.58
CA SER A 87 -7.68 14.77 3.03
C SER A 87 -7.55 14.75 1.52
N LEU A 88 -8.52 15.38 0.83
CA LEU A 88 -8.50 15.46 -0.63
C LEU A 88 -7.27 16.23 -1.13
N THR A 89 -6.81 17.23 -0.38
CA THR A 89 -5.60 17.98 -0.71
C THR A 89 -4.37 17.08 -0.73
N LEU A 90 -4.15 16.30 0.34
CA LEU A 90 -3.04 15.34 0.41
C LEU A 90 -3.10 14.31 -0.73
N ALA A 91 -4.30 13.79 -1.01
CA ALA A 91 -4.48 12.82 -2.09
C ALA A 91 -4.12 13.40 -3.46
N LYS A 92 -4.48 14.65 -3.73
CA LYS A 92 -4.16 15.35 -4.98
C LYS A 92 -2.68 15.74 -5.09
N GLU A 93 -2.06 16.19 -4.00
CA GLU A 93 -0.64 16.53 -3.95
C GLU A 93 0.24 15.34 -4.35
N HIS A 94 -0.22 14.13 -4.02
CA HIS A 94 0.45 12.87 -4.34
C HIS A 94 -0.15 12.13 -5.54
N ASN A 95 -1.11 12.72 -6.27
CA ASN A 95 -1.77 12.10 -7.42
C ASN A 95 -2.30 10.68 -7.13
N ILE A 96 -2.89 10.49 -5.95
CA ILE A 96 -3.50 9.23 -5.47
C ILE A 96 -5.02 9.37 -5.27
N ASP A 97 -5.62 10.47 -5.72
CA ASP A 97 -7.05 10.73 -5.54
C ASP A 97 -7.96 9.79 -6.36
N HIS A 98 -7.41 9.11 -7.37
CA HIS A 98 -8.12 8.03 -8.08
C HIS A 98 -8.29 6.75 -7.25
N TYR A 99 -7.63 6.63 -6.09
CA TYR A 99 -7.83 5.51 -5.15
C TYR A 99 -8.94 5.77 -4.11
N ILE A 100 -9.61 6.93 -4.18
CA ILE A 100 -10.74 7.25 -3.29
C ILE A 100 -11.93 6.37 -3.67
N ILE A 101 -12.36 5.55 -2.71
CA ILE A 101 -13.56 4.72 -2.85
C ILE A 101 -14.79 5.63 -2.68
N PRO A 102 -15.79 5.59 -3.58
CA PRO A 102 -17.06 6.25 -3.36
C PRO A 102 -17.69 5.74 -2.06
N ASN A 103 -18.04 6.63 -1.14
CA ASN A 103 -18.91 6.25 -0.04
C ASN A 103 -20.31 6.05 -0.66
N ASP A 104 -20.87 4.84 -0.55
CA ASP A 104 -22.32 4.64 -0.71
C ASP A 104 -23.09 5.41 0.38
#